data_AF-A0A420XVX0-F1
#
_entry.id   AF-A0A420XVX0-F1
#
_cell.length_a   1.000
_cell.length_b   1.000
_cell.length_c   1.000
_cell.angle_alpha   90.00
_cell.angle_beta   90.00
_cell.angle_gamma   90.00
#
_symmetry.space_group_name_H-M   'P 1'
#
loop_
_entity.id
_entity.type
_entity.pdbx_description
1 polymer ?
#
loop_
_entity_poly.entity_id
_entity_poly.type
_entity_poly.pdbx_seq_one_letter_code
_entity_poly.pdbx_strand_id
1 'polypeptide(L)'
;MPPKKDKNAGGKKPSATKLVEDKTFGMKNKKGAQAQRQIAQLTSQMKSGGTPDEKRKAAEKAAREREKKAAEEAKREFEALVNKPAQIQKVPFGVDPKTVVCIFFKKGNCEKGKKCKFSHDLEMDRKTEKRSLYTDTRAEEEEKKKAETSADWDEEKLKQVVLSKKGNQQTTTDKVCKYFIEAIEDGKYGWFWICPNGGDKCKYKHALPPG
;
A
#
# COMPACT_ATOMS: atom_id res chain seq x y z
N MET A 1 83.00 -14.98 38.68
CA MET A 1 81.61 -15.08 39.16
C MET A 1 80.72 -14.21 38.28
N PRO A 2 79.82 -14.78 37.47
CA PRO A 2 78.91 -14.01 36.62
C PRO A 2 77.70 -13.50 37.44
N PRO A 3 77.21 -12.25 37.20
CA PRO A 3 76.05 -11.74 37.91
C PRO A 3 74.77 -12.48 37.49
N LYS A 4 73.94 -12.77 38.49
CA LYS A 4 72.70 -13.53 38.43
C LYS A 4 71.72 -12.99 37.39
N LYS A 5 71.14 -13.93 36.64
CA LYS A 5 70.05 -13.76 35.69
C LYS A 5 68.73 -13.83 36.47
N ASP A 6 68.11 -12.69 36.75
CA ASP A 6 66.74 -12.66 37.28
C ASP A 6 65.73 -13.09 36.22
N LYS A 7 64.92 -14.08 36.62
CA LYS A 7 63.78 -14.57 35.86
C LYS A 7 62.55 -13.75 36.22
N ASN A 8 61.71 -13.52 35.20
CA ASN A 8 60.26 -13.36 35.29
C ASN A 8 59.70 -11.96 35.66
N ALA A 9 59.24 -11.23 34.62
CA ALA A 9 58.16 -10.27 34.75
C ALA A 9 57.30 -10.31 33.48
N GLY A 10 56.26 -11.15 33.50
CA GLY A 10 55.18 -11.12 32.51
C GLY A 10 54.36 -9.84 32.63
N GLY A 11 54.73 -8.81 31.87
CA GLY A 11 53.93 -7.59 31.73
C GLY A 11 53.05 -7.66 30.47
N LYS A 12 51.72 -7.63 30.63
CA LYS A 12 50.81 -7.33 29.51
C LYS A 12 51.27 -6.05 28.82
N LYS A 13 51.48 -6.12 27.49
CA LYS A 13 51.77 -4.92 26.68
C LYS A 13 50.68 -3.87 26.94
N PRO A 14 51.03 -2.62 27.32
CA PRO A 14 50.02 -1.61 27.63
C PRO A 14 49.18 -1.30 26.38
N SER A 15 47.89 -0.99 26.58
CA SER A 15 46.97 -0.68 25.47
C SER A 15 47.40 0.60 24.76
N ALA A 16 47.09 0.74 23.47
CA ALA A 16 47.46 1.90 22.65
C ALA A 16 47.04 3.24 23.30
N THR A 17 45.91 3.27 24.02
CA THR A 17 45.45 4.41 24.82
C THR A 17 46.43 4.78 25.93
N LYS A 18 46.96 3.80 26.67
CA LYS A 18 47.93 4.02 27.75
C LYS A 18 49.29 4.47 27.23
N LEU A 19 49.72 3.97 26.05
CA LEU A 19 50.95 4.46 25.39
C LEU A 19 50.79 5.91 24.91
N VAL A 20 49.59 6.31 24.48
CA VAL A 20 49.31 7.70 24.09
C VAL A 20 49.30 8.62 25.31
N GLU A 21 48.71 8.19 26.42
CA GLU A 21 48.69 8.95 27.66
C GLU A 21 50.10 9.17 28.20
N ASP A 22 50.95 8.13 28.21
CA ASP A 22 52.33 8.19 28.69
C ASP A 22 53.22 9.10 27.81
N LYS A 23 53.14 8.94 26.48
CA LYS A 23 53.87 9.80 25.52
C LYS A 23 53.41 11.25 25.48
N THR A 24 52.18 11.53 25.92
CA THR A 24 51.62 12.89 25.94
C THR A 24 51.61 13.51 27.35
N PHE A 25 51.93 12.75 28.40
CA PHE A 25 51.85 13.17 29.80
C PHE A 25 52.73 14.40 30.09
N GLY A 26 53.98 14.41 29.64
CA GLY A 26 54.91 15.52 29.85
C GLY A 26 54.64 16.77 28.99
N MET A 27 53.93 16.62 27.85
CA MET A 27 53.60 17.74 26.95
C MET A 27 52.25 18.38 27.27
N LYS A 28 51.35 17.69 27.98
CA LYS A 28 50.04 18.22 28.40
C LYS A 28 50.13 19.36 29.42
N ASN A 29 51.18 19.41 30.24
CA ASN A 29 51.43 20.49 31.20
C ASN A 29 52.05 21.76 30.57
N LYS A 30 52.46 21.69 29.29
CA LYS A 30 53.03 22.84 28.57
C LYS A 30 51.92 23.48 27.73
N LYS A 31 51.31 24.57 28.22
CA LYS A 31 50.20 25.32 27.57
C LYS A 31 50.60 26.07 26.28
N GLY A 32 51.53 25.52 25.49
CA GLY A 32 51.98 26.10 24.23
C GLY A 32 51.17 25.55 23.05
N ALA A 33 50.73 26.43 22.14
CA ALA A 33 49.95 26.05 20.96
C ALA A 33 50.66 24.99 20.09
N GLN A 34 52.00 25.01 20.04
CA GLN A 34 52.80 24.01 19.32
C GLN A 34 52.76 22.62 19.99
N ALA A 35 52.86 22.55 21.32
CA ALA A 35 52.76 21.30 22.06
C ALA A 35 51.36 20.67 21.91
N GLN A 36 50.31 21.49 21.96
CA GLN A 36 48.93 21.03 21.73
C GLN A 36 48.72 20.48 20.31
N ARG A 37 49.28 21.15 19.28
CA ARG A 37 49.25 20.66 17.89
C ARG A 37 49.98 19.32 17.74
N GLN A 38 51.14 19.16 18.39
CA GLN A 38 51.91 17.92 18.35
C GLN A 38 51.18 16.77 19.08
N ILE A 39 50.52 17.05 20.20
CA ILE A 39 49.65 16.08 20.91
C ILE A 39 48.46 15.66 20.02
N ALA A 40 47.83 16.61 19.33
CA ALA A 40 46.72 16.32 18.41
C ALA A 40 47.18 15.48 17.20
N GLN A 41 48.36 15.76 16.64
CA GLN A 41 48.96 15.00 15.55
C GLN A 41 49.33 13.56 15.99
N LEU A 42 49.97 13.41 17.15
CA LEU A 42 50.28 12.08 17.72
C LEU A 42 49.02 11.27 18.04
N THR A 43 47.98 11.93 18.56
CA THR A 43 46.70 11.28 18.90
C THR A 43 45.93 10.87 17.64
N SER A 44 45.91 11.70 16.60
CA SER A 44 45.27 11.36 15.33
C SER A 44 46.00 10.22 14.61
N GLN A 45 47.34 10.24 14.58
CA GLN A 45 48.14 9.17 13.97
C GLN A 45 47.94 7.82 14.67
N MET A 46 47.84 7.81 16.00
CA MET A 46 47.59 6.58 16.79
C MET A 46 46.14 6.10 16.68
N LYS A 47 45.14 7.01 16.58
CA LYS A 47 43.73 6.63 16.32
C LYS A 47 43.53 6.04 14.92
N SER A 48 44.33 6.47 13.95
CA SER A 48 44.36 5.87 12.62
C SER A 48 45.21 4.59 12.53
N GLY A 49 45.88 4.16 13.61
CA GLY A 49 46.79 3.01 13.67
C GLY A 49 46.13 1.71 14.13
N GLY A 50 45.03 1.29 13.50
CA GLY A 50 44.49 -0.07 13.64
C GLY A 50 44.96 -1.00 12.54
N THR A 51 44.95 -2.32 12.76
CA THR A 51 45.22 -3.28 11.67
C THR A 51 44.22 -3.12 10.53
N PRO A 52 44.57 -3.46 9.27
CA PRO A 52 43.64 -3.38 8.13
C PRO A 52 42.32 -4.13 8.38
N ASP A 53 42.37 -5.22 9.14
CA ASP A 53 41.23 -6.04 9.53
C ASP A 53 40.29 -5.32 10.51
N GLU A 54 40.83 -4.67 11.56
CA GLU A 54 40.04 -3.88 12.50
C GLU A 54 39.33 -2.69 11.84
N LYS A 55 39.98 -2.04 10.87
CA LYS A 55 39.37 -0.94 10.10
C LYS A 55 38.22 -1.44 9.22
N ARG A 56 38.36 -2.60 8.58
CA ARG A 56 37.29 -3.22 7.78
C ARG A 56 36.10 -3.60 8.65
N LYS A 57 36.33 -4.22 9.81
CA LYS A 57 35.27 -4.61 10.74
C LYS A 57 34.53 -3.41 11.34
N ALA A 58 35.23 -2.32 11.65
CA ALA A 58 34.62 -1.07 12.10
C ALA A 58 33.78 -0.40 11.00
N ALA A 59 34.28 -0.40 9.76
CA ALA A 59 33.56 0.14 8.60
C ALA A 59 32.29 -0.67 8.28
N GLU A 60 32.35 -2.00 8.33
CA GLU A 60 31.20 -2.88 8.11
C GLU A 60 30.12 -2.70 9.19
N LYS A 61 30.51 -2.62 10.47
CA LYS A 61 29.58 -2.34 11.56
C LYS A 61 28.91 -0.97 11.38
N ALA A 62 29.68 0.06 11.03
CA ALA A 62 29.15 1.40 10.77
C ALA A 62 28.26 1.47 9.51
N ALA A 63 28.50 0.61 8.51
CA ALA A 63 27.62 0.46 7.35
C ALA A 63 26.30 -0.21 7.74
N ARG A 64 26.35 -1.31 8.50
CA ARG A 64 25.17 -2.02 9.00
C ARG A 64 24.31 -1.18 9.94
N GLU A 65 24.92 -0.35 10.79
CA GLU A 65 24.20 0.59 11.66
C GLU A 65 23.53 1.70 10.85
N ARG A 66 24.20 2.21 9.80
CA ARG A 66 23.60 3.17 8.87
C ARG A 66 22.44 2.58 8.08
N GLU A 67 22.58 1.35 7.58
CA GLU A 67 21.51 0.66 6.85
C GLU A 67 20.31 0.36 7.76
N LYS A 68 20.53 -0.08 9.00
CA LYS A 68 19.45 -0.26 9.98
C LYS A 68 18.72 1.04 10.29
N LYS A 69 19.47 2.14 10.48
CA LYS A 69 18.88 3.45 10.73
C LYS A 69 18.10 3.96 9.51
N ALA A 70 18.63 3.77 8.30
CA ALA A 70 17.91 4.11 7.07
C ALA A 70 16.64 3.26 6.88
N ALA A 71 16.68 1.98 7.23
CA ALA A 71 15.51 1.11 7.18
C ALA A 71 14.45 1.49 8.24
N GLU A 72 14.86 1.93 9.43
CA GLU A 72 13.94 2.44 10.46
C GLU A 72 13.31 3.78 10.03
N GLU A 73 14.12 4.69 9.49
CA GLU A 73 13.65 5.99 9.00
C GLU A 73 12.69 5.82 7.82
N ALA A 74 13.01 4.95 6.85
CA ALA A 74 12.11 4.62 5.75
C ALA A 74 10.78 4.00 6.23
N LYS A 75 10.81 3.16 7.28
CA LYS A 75 9.58 2.62 7.89
C LYS A 75 8.75 3.72 8.56
N ARG A 76 9.41 4.63 9.28
CA ARG A 76 8.75 5.75 9.96
C ARG A 76 8.14 6.73 8.95
N GLU A 77 8.85 7.04 7.87
CA GLU A 77 8.35 7.88 6.79
C GLU A 77 7.16 7.24 6.07
N PHE A 78 7.25 5.93 5.79
CA PHE A 78 6.13 5.19 5.22
C PHE A 78 4.89 5.20 6.13
N GLU A 79 5.07 4.95 7.43
CA GLU A 79 3.98 5.00 8.42
C GLU A 79 3.36 6.40 8.49
N ALA A 80 4.17 7.46 8.48
CA ALA A 80 3.69 8.84 8.49
C ALA A 80 2.90 9.20 7.22
N LEU A 81 3.30 8.68 6.05
CA LEU A 81 2.60 8.92 4.80
C LEU A 81 1.24 8.19 4.76
N VAL A 82 1.18 6.95 5.27
CA VAL A 82 -0.05 6.16 5.34
C VAL A 82 -1.03 6.73 6.38
N ASN A 83 -0.50 7.20 7.52
CA ASN A 83 -1.26 7.81 8.61
C ASN A 83 -1.49 9.31 8.47
N LYS A 84 -1.03 9.92 7.38
CA LYS A 84 -1.36 11.30 7.05
C LYS A 84 -2.89 11.44 7.12
N PRO A 85 -3.41 12.36 7.96
CA PRO A 85 -4.82 12.38 8.32
C PRO A 85 -5.65 12.43 7.04
N ALA A 86 -6.32 11.31 6.77
CA ALA A 86 -7.22 11.20 5.64
C ALA A 86 -8.29 12.28 5.80
N GLN A 87 -8.58 13.00 4.72
CA GLN A 87 -9.69 13.95 4.67
C GLN A 87 -10.89 13.41 5.45
N ILE A 88 -11.40 14.23 6.37
CA ILE A 88 -12.59 13.93 7.17
C ILE A 88 -13.66 13.38 6.23
N GLN A 89 -14.06 12.12 6.46
CA GLN A 89 -15.08 11.45 5.66
C GLN A 89 -16.39 12.21 5.83
N LYS A 90 -16.74 13.02 4.81
CA LYS A 90 -18.00 13.77 4.78
C LYS A 90 -19.12 12.78 4.55
N VAL A 91 -19.90 12.50 5.59
CA VAL A 91 -21.11 11.71 5.47
C VAL A 91 -22.23 12.66 5.02
N PRO A 92 -22.99 12.33 3.95
CA PRO A 92 -24.17 13.08 3.56
C PRO A 92 -25.19 13.17 4.71
N PHE A 93 -25.88 14.31 4.83
CA PHE A 93 -26.88 14.52 5.87
C PHE A 93 -28.03 13.52 5.72
N GLY A 94 -28.39 12.82 6.80
CA GLY A 94 -29.44 11.79 6.79
C GLY A 94 -28.96 10.34 6.61
N VAL A 95 -27.66 10.10 6.42
CA VAL A 95 -27.08 8.74 6.41
C VAL A 95 -26.47 8.43 7.77
N ASP A 96 -26.90 7.33 8.39
CA ASP A 96 -26.33 6.87 9.66
C ASP A 96 -24.84 6.58 9.50
N PRO A 97 -23.94 7.20 10.29
CA PRO A 97 -22.49 7.06 10.14
C PRO A 97 -22.00 5.61 10.21
N LYS A 98 -22.76 4.74 10.88
CA LYS A 98 -22.45 3.32 11.07
C LYS A 98 -22.81 2.44 9.86
N THR A 99 -23.49 2.99 8.86
CA THR A 99 -23.71 2.33 7.57
C THR A 99 -22.54 2.56 6.60
N VAL A 100 -21.66 3.51 6.91
CA VAL A 100 -20.50 3.88 6.10
C VAL A 100 -19.25 3.20 6.66
N VAL A 101 -18.47 2.55 5.81
CA VAL A 101 -17.22 1.88 6.21
C VAL A 101 -16.17 2.89 6.65
N CYS A 102 -15.54 2.62 7.79
CA CYS A 102 -14.48 3.44 8.36
C CYS A 102 -13.25 3.43 7.44
N ILE A 103 -12.83 4.60 6.96
CA ILE A 103 -11.59 4.72 6.15
C ILE A 103 -10.36 4.19 6.90
N PHE A 104 -10.27 4.44 8.21
CA PHE A 104 -9.15 3.95 9.03
C PHE A 104 -9.17 2.44 9.17
N PHE A 105 -10.36 1.82 9.22
CA PHE A 105 -10.48 0.37 9.28
C PHE A 105 -10.12 -0.25 7.94
N LYS A 106 -10.56 0.36 6.83
CA LYS A 106 -10.17 -0.01 5.47
C LYS A 106 -8.65 0.07 5.25
N LYS A 107 -7.98 1.03 5.88
CA LYS A 107 -6.52 1.18 5.89
C LYS A 107 -5.79 0.32 6.94
N GLY A 108 -6.51 -0.41 7.80
CA GLY A 108 -5.94 -1.25 8.84
C GLY A 108 -5.42 -0.52 10.09
N ASN A 109 -5.65 0.79 10.22
CA ASN A 109 -5.15 1.61 11.34
C ASN A 109 -6.29 2.23 12.19
N CYS A 110 -7.38 1.50 12.41
CA CYS A 110 -8.47 1.99 13.25
C CYS A 110 -8.34 1.55 14.71
N GLU A 111 -7.94 2.48 15.58
CA GLU A 111 -7.82 2.25 17.03
C GLU A 111 -9.17 2.14 17.75
N LYS A 112 -10.27 2.58 17.12
CA LYS A 112 -11.59 2.67 17.77
C LYS A 112 -12.36 1.34 17.83
N GLY A 113 -11.91 0.32 17.10
CA GLY A 113 -12.53 -1.02 17.09
C GLY A 113 -14.06 -0.98 16.95
N LYS A 114 -14.77 -1.76 17.77
CA LYS A 114 -16.25 -1.85 17.74
C LYS A 114 -16.98 -0.57 18.16
N LYS A 115 -16.29 0.37 18.83
CA LYS A 115 -16.83 1.67 19.26
C LYS A 115 -16.64 2.76 18.21
N CYS A 116 -16.11 2.44 17.03
CA CYS A 116 -15.98 3.38 15.95
C CYS A 116 -17.34 3.95 15.52
N LYS A 117 -17.37 5.25 15.16
CA LYS A 117 -18.54 5.93 14.60
C LYS A 117 -18.94 5.35 13.24
N PHE A 118 -17.98 4.75 12.54
CA PHE A 118 -18.10 4.16 11.22
C PHE A 118 -18.08 2.63 11.28
N SER A 119 -18.64 1.96 10.27
CA SER A 119 -18.69 0.49 10.20
C SER A 119 -17.31 -0.12 10.03
N HIS A 120 -17.08 -1.25 10.70
CA HIS A 120 -15.90 -2.12 10.52
C HIS A 120 -16.26 -3.39 9.74
N ASP A 121 -17.33 -3.34 8.96
CA ASP A 121 -17.75 -4.42 8.09
C ASP A 121 -17.26 -4.12 6.66
N LEU A 122 -16.31 -4.93 6.16
CA LEU A 122 -15.79 -4.79 4.79
C LEU A 122 -16.83 -5.23 3.75
N GLU A 123 -17.83 -6.01 4.14
CA GLU A 123 -18.89 -6.46 3.24
C GLU A 123 -19.77 -5.28 2.78
N MET A 124 -19.87 -4.23 3.61
CA MET A 124 -20.60 -3.00 3.26
C MET A 124 -19.92 -2.20 2.14
N ASP A 125 -18.60 -2.34 1.92
CA ASP A 125 -17.87 -1.70 0.81
C ASP A 125 -18.00 -2.49 -0.50
N ARG A 126 -18.23 -3.82 -0.41
CA ARG A 126 -18.28 -4.74 -1.56
C ARG A 126 -19.54 -4.64 -2.42
N LYS A 127 -20.58 -3.92 -1.98
CA LYS A 127 -21.85 -3.76 -2.73
C LYS A 127 -21.75 -2.91 -4.02
N THR A 128 -20.55 -2.60 -4.50
CA THR A 128 -20.32 -1.80 -5.70
C THR A 128 -19.40 -2.50 -6.71
N GLU A 129 -19.54 -3.80 -6.89
CA GLU A 129 -19.09 -4.40 -8.15
C GLU A 129 -19.84 -3.69 -9.29
N LYS A 130 -19.13 -2.81 -9.98
CA LYS A 130 -19.68 -1.96 -11.02
C LYS A 130 -20.16 -2.87 -12.14
N ARG A 131 -21.47 -2.86 -12.39
CA ARG A 131 -22.04 -3.50 -13.56
C ARG A 131 -21.27 -3.02 -14.80
N SER A 132 -20.84 -3.96 -15.64
CA SER A 132 -20.09 -3.65 -16.85
C SER A 132 -20.82 -2.59 -17.69
N LEU A 133 -20.11 -1.52 -18.05
CA LEU A 133 -20.64 -0.39 -18.81
C LEU A 133 -20.74 -0.69 -20.32
N TYR A 134 -20.04 -1.72 -20.77
CA TYR A 134 -19.88 -2.05 -22.19
C TYR A 134 -20.65 -3.30 -22.60
N THR A 135 -21.08 -4.12 -21.63
CA THR A 135 -21.87 -5.32 -21.90
C THR A 135 -23.27 -5.15 -21.36
N ASP A 136 -24.26 -5.18 -22.26
CA ASP A 136 -25.67 -5.20 -21.89
C ASP A 136 -26.06 -6.64 -21.54
N THR A 137 -26.39 -6.90 -20.28
CA THR A 137 -26.70 -8.26 -19.78
C THR A 137 -27.90 -8.89 -20.51
N ARG A 138 -28.72 -8.10 -21.21
CA ARG A 138 -29.83 -8.62 -22.04
C ARG A 138 -29.36 -9.25 -23.33
N ALA A 139 -28.26 -8.76 -23.89
CA ALA A 139 -27.71 -9.30 -25.13
C ALA A 139 -27.20 -10.74 -24.91
N GLU A 140 -26.56 -11.00 -23.77
CA GLU A 140 -26.12 -12.36 -23.39
C GLU A 140 -27.31 -13.31 -23.18
N GLU A 141 -28.41 -12.84 -22.59
CA GLU A 141 -29.60 -13.67 -22.40
C GLU A 141 -30.32 -13.99 -23.72
N GLU A 142 -30.37 -13.03 -24.65
CA GLU A 142 -30.86 -13.23 -26.02
C GLU A 142 -29.96 -14.20 -26.82
N GLU A 143 -28.64 -14.12 -26.68
CA GLU A 143 -27.71 -15.04 -27.32
C GLU A 143 -27.88 -16.47 -26.79
N LYS A 144 -28.03 -16.65 -25.47
CA LYS A 144 -28.35 -17.95 -24.86
C LYS A 144 -29.68 -18.51 -25.36
N LYS A 145 -30.72 -17.68 -25.47
CA LYS A 145 -32.03 -18.10 -26.02
C LYS A 145 -31.97 -18.46 -27.51
N LYS A 146 -31.11 -17.80 -28.29
CA LYS A 146 -30.87 -18.13 -29.71
C LYS A 146 -30.03 -19.39 -29.89
N ALA A 147 -29.16 -19.71 -28.92
CA ALA A 147 -28.38 -20.94 -28.90
C ALA A 147 -29.21 -22.18 -28.54
N GLU A 148 -30.38 -22.02 -27.90
CA GLU A 148 -31.35 -23.12 -27.76
C GLU A 148 -31.95 -23.47 -29.14
N THR A 149 -31.31 -24.41 -29.82
CA THR A 149 -31.75 -24.92 -31.12
C THR A 149 -33.16 -25.52 -31.02
N SER A 150 -34.02 -25.21 -32.02
CA SER A 150 -35.42 -25.66 -32.18
C SER A 150 -35.66 -27.18 -32.06
N ALA A 151 -34.61 -27.99 -31.94
CA ALA A 151 -34.66 -29.43 -31.73
C ALA A 151 -35.05 -29.82 -30.29
N ASP A 152 -34.86 -28.93 -29.30
CA ASP A 152 -35.15 -29.18 -27.88
C ASP A 152 -36.49 -28.55 -27.42
N TRP A 153 -37.36 -28.18 -28.37
CA TRP A 153 -38.59 -27.43 -28.07
C TRP A 153 -39.80 -28.37 -28.05
N ASP A 154 -40.42 -28.52 -26.87
CA ASP A 154 -41.69 -29.23 -26.71
C ASP A 154 -42.87 -28.52 -27.43
N GLU A 155 -43.94 -29.28 -27.71
CA GLU A 155 -45.13 -28.80 -28.44
C GLU A 155 -45.78 -27.56 -27.80
N GLU A 156 -45.65 -27.41 -26.48
CA GLU A 156 -46.16 -26.26 -25.72
C GLU A 156 -45.30 -25.00 -25.92
N LYS A 157 -43.97 -25.14 -25.99
CA LYS A 157 -43.02 -24.05 -26.28
C LYS A 157 -43.19 -23.59 -27.74
N LEU A 158 -43.43 -24.52 -28.66
CA LEU A 158 -43.82 -24.24 -30.05
C LEU A 158 -45.11 -23.43 -30.15
N LYS A 159 -46.16 -23.80 -29.40
CA LYS A 159 -47.43 -23.05 -29.35
C LYS A 159 -47.24 -21.64 -28.80
N GLN A 160 -46.42 -21.45 -27.76
CA GLN A 160 -46.11 -20.13 -27.21
C GLN A 160 -45.36 -19.22 -28.19
N VAL A 161 -44.39 -19.76 -28.94
CA VAL A 161 -43.63 -18.99 -29.93
C VAL A 161 -44.50 -18.58 -31.12
N VAL A 162 -45.42 -19.45 -31.55
CA VAL A 162 -46.39 -19.10 -32.62
C VAL A 162 -47.37 -18.04 -32.15
N LEU A 163 -47.80 -18.08 -30.89
CA LEU A 163 -48.69 -17.07 -30.31
C LEU A 163 -47.98 -15.72 -30.12
N SER A 164 -46.70 -15.74 -29.72
CA SER A 164 -45.90 -14.53 -29.54
C SER A 164 -45.51 -13.86 -30.86
N LYS A 165 -45.34 -14.64 -31.95
CA LYS A 165 -45.12 -14.11 -33.32
C LYS A 165 -46.29 -13.32 -33.91
N LYS A 166 -47.51 -13.46 -33.38
CA LYS A 166 -48.70 -12.72 -33.85
C LYS A 166 -48.84 -11.32 -33.23
N GLY A 167 -48.00 -10.95 -32.27
CA GLY A 167 -47.97 -9.61 -31.67
C GLY A 167 -46.84 -8.74 -32.23
N ASN A 168 -47.06 -7.42 -32.32
CA ASN A 168 -46.09 -6.41 -32.75
C ASN A 168 -44.80 -6.52 -31.91
N GLN A 169 -43.80 -7.26 -32.43
CA GLN A 169 -42.56 -7.57 -31.76
C GLN A 169 -41.80 -6.26 -31.53
N GLN A 170 -41.66 -5.83 -30.27
CA GLN A 170 -40.91 -4.62 -29.95
C GLN A 170 -39.46 -4.81 -30.39
N THR A 171 -39.06 -4.06 -31.44
CA THR A 171 -37.71 -4.09 -31.96
C THR A 171 -36.80 -3.33 -31.02
N THR A 172 -35.75 -3.99 -30.52
CA THR A 172 -34.66 -3.29 -29.83
C THR A 172 -33.93 -2.40 -30.84
N THR A 173 -33.42 -1.26 -30.36
CA THR A 173 -32.71 -0.29 -31.20
C THR A 173 -31.27 -0.18 -30.75
N ASP A 174 -30.34 -0.01 -31.69
CA ASP A 174 -28.91 0.20 -31.42
C ASP A 174 -28.58 1.56 -30.79
N LYS A 175 -29.57 2.44 -30.64
CA LYS A 175 -29.41 3.73 -29.98
C LYS A 175 -29.27 3.52 -28.46
N VAL A 176 -28.30 4.20 -27.88
CA VAL A 176 -28.06 4.19 -26.43
C VAL A 176 -29.21 4.89 -25.70
N CYS A 177 -29.66 4.32 -24.57
CA CYS A 177 -30.72 4.91 -23.77
C CYS A 177 -30.26 6.23 -23.13
N LYS A 178 -31.07 7.29 -23.24
CA LYS A 178 -30.79 8.59 -22.61
C LYS A 178 -30.62 8.48 -21.08
N TYR A 179 -31.53 7.75 -20.43
CA TYR A 179 -31.50 7.58 -18.98
C TYR A 179 -30.31 6.75 -18.50
N PHE A 180 -29.75 5.90 -19.37
CA PHE A 180 -28.51 5.18 -19.07
C PHE A 180 -27.33 6.14 -19.03
N ILE A 181 -27.23 7.08 -19.98
CA ILE A 181 -26.18 8.11 -19.99
C ILE A 181 -26.30 8.99 -18.75
N GLU A 182 -27.50 9.49 -18.44
CA GLU A 182 -27.76 10.29 -17.23
C GLU A 182 -27.39 9.53 -15.95
N ALA A 183 -27.69 8.22 -15.88
CA ALA A 183 -27.35 7.40 -14.73
C ALA A 183 -25.84 7.16 -14.57
N ILE A 184 -25.09 7.13 -15.67
CA ILE A 184 -23.63 7.04 -15.64
C ILE A 184 -23.04 8.38 -15.18
N GLU A 185 -23.54 9.49 -15.71
CA GLU A 185 -23.10 10.84 -15.32
C GLU A 185 -23.33 11.09 -13.83
N ASP A 186 -24.47 10.65 -13.31
CA ASP A 186 -24.81 10.74 -11.89
C ASP A 186 -24.11 9.68 -11.00
N GLY A 187 -23.38 8.73 -11.59
CA GLY A 187 -22.77 7.61 -10.87
C GLY A 187 -23.78 6.67 -10.20
N LYS A 188 -25.05 6.71 -10.62
CA LYS A 188 -26.15 5.88 -10.10
C LYS A 188 -26.29 4.55 -10.85
N TYR A 189 -25.66 4.40 -12.02
CA TYR A 189 -25.67 3.16 -12.79
C TYR A 189 -24.93 2.04 -12.04
N GLY A 190 -25.63 0.94 -11.76
CA GLY A 190 -25.09 -0.18 -10.99
C GLY A 190 -26.10 -1.30 -10.76
N TRP A 191 -25.86 -2.09 -9.72
CA TRP A 191 -26.64 -3.30 -9.41
C TRP A 191 -28.15 -3.05 -9.22
N PHE A 192 -28.53 -1.91 -8.64
CA PHE A 192 -29.93 -1.59 -8.35
C PHE A 192 -30.55 -0.58 -9.34
N TRP A 193 -29.83 -0.23 -10.41
CA TRP A 193 -30.35 0.74 -11.38
C TRP A 193 -31.32 0.08 -12.35
N ILE A 194 -32.57 0.54 -12.32
CA ILE A 194 -33.63 0.14 -13.25
C ILE A 194 -33.90 1.32 -14.17
N CYS A 195 -33.85 1.08 -15.48
CA CYS A 195 -34.15 2.13 -16.44
C CYS A 195 -35.62 2.60 -16.28
N PRO A 196 -35.88 3.90 -16.14
CA PRO A 196 -37.24 4.42 -16.03
C PRO A 196 -38.06 4.21 -17.32
N ASN A 197 -37.40 3.95 -18.46
CA ASN A 197 -38.04 3.65 -19.75
C ASN A 197 -38.41 2.17 -19.91
N GLY A 198 -38.83 1.51 -18.82
CA GLY A 198 -39.32 0.12 -18.85
C GLY A 198 -38.34 -0.93 -18.37
N GLY A 199 -37.33 -0.58 -17.58
CA GLY A 199 -36.40 -1.51 -16.95
C GLY A 199 -35.73 -2.39 -17.99
N ASP A 200 -35.97 -3.70 -17.90
CA ASP A 200 -35.46 -4.72 -18.83
C ASP A 200 -36.12 -4.75 -20.20
N LYS A 201 -37.26 -4.07 -20.37
CA LYS A 201 -37.99 -3.95 -21.64
C LYS A 201 -37.68 -2.64 -22.38
N CYS A 202 -36.67 -1.89 -21.94
CA CYS A 202 -36.28 -0.66 -22.61
C CYS A 202 -35.88 -0.96 -24.06
N LYS A 203 -36.44 -0.20 -25.00
CA LYS A 203 -36.17 -0.30 -26.44
C LYS A 203 -34.71 0.06 -26.81
N TYR A 204 -34.03 0.80 -25.95
CA TYR A 204 -32.69 1.35 -26.17
C TYR A 204 -31.63 0.57 -25.41
N LYS A 205 -30.40 0.56 -25.94
CA LYS A 205 -29.27 -0.19 -25.39
C LYS A 205 -28.74 0.43 -24.10
N HIS A 206 -28.45 -0.38 -23.09
CA HIS A 206 -27.81 0.02 -21.82
C HIS A 206 -26.33 -0.38 -21.80
N ALA A 207 -25.62 -0.03 -22.86
CA ALA A 207 -24.19 -0.17 -22.97
C ALA A 207 -23.64 0.99 -23.81
N LEU A 208 -22.44 1.47 -23.49
CA LEU A 208 -21.75 2.41 -24.36
C LEU A 208 -21.37 1.73 -25.68
N PRO A 209 -21.45 2.44 -26.81
CA PRO A 209 -20.95 1.94 -28.08
C PRO A 209 -19.43 1.73 -27.97
N PRO A 210 -18.89 0.66 -28.59
CA PRO A 210 -17.44 0.51 -28.70
C PRO A 210 -16.90 1.68 -29.54
N GLY A 211 -15.89 2.38 -28.99
CA GLY A 211 -15.18 3.46 -29.68
C GLY A 211 -14.18 2.95 -30.70
#